data_AF-A0A0T6BU75-F1
#
_entry.id   AF-A0A0T6BU75-F1
#
_cell.length_a   1.000
_cell.length_b   1.000
_cell.length_c   1.000
_cell.angle_alpha   90.00
_cell.angle_beta   90.00
_cell.angle_gamma   90.00
#
_symmetry.space_group_name_H-M   'P 1'
#
loop_
_entity.id
_entity.type
_entity.pdbx_description
1 polymer ?
#
loop_
_entity_poly.entity_id
_entity_poly.type
_entity_poly.pdbx_seq_one_letter_code
_entity_poly.pdbx_strand_id
1 'polypeptide(L)' 'MTEAVNVFDGKSRYYGHFYYCWLNGTVTTKEMYRLVESGMITEEERAEIMKNPRVDAFADEV' A
#
# COMPACT_ATOMS: atom_id res chain seq x y z
N MET A 1 -28.03 -13.06 -1.24
CA MET A 1 -27.19 -11.87 -1.00
C MET A 1 -25.77 -12.36 -0.96
N THR A 2 -24.95 -12.00 -1.93
CA THR A 2 -23.53 -12.38 -1.95
C THR A 2 -22.81 -11.45 -0.98
N GLU A 3 -22.28 -11.97 0.12
CA GLU A 3 -21.48 -11.16 1.03
C GLU A 3 -20.24 -10.65 0.28
N ALA A 4 -19.99 -9.35 0.36
CA ALA A 4 -18.76 -8.78 -0.19
C ALA A 4 -17.59 -9.32 0.65
N VAL A 5 -16.74 -10.13 0.03
CA VAL A 5 -15.52 -10.61 0.67
C VAL A 5 -14.61 -9.40 0.87
N ASN A 6 -14.34 -9.04 2.13
CA ASN A 6 -13.32 -8.04 2.43
C ASN A 6 -11.95 -8.67 2.17
N VAL A 7 -11.36 -8.38 1.01
CA VAL A 7 -10.09 -8.95 0.55
C VAL A 7 -8.93 -8.63 1.50
N PHE A 8 -9.06 -7.61 2.35
CA PHE A 8 -8.02 -7.13 3.27
C PHE A 8 -8.43 -7.27 4.75
N ASP A 9 -9.24 -8.27 5.07
CA ASP A 9 -9.57 -8.54 6.47
C ASP A 9 -8.30 -8.80 7.32
N GLY A 10 -8.26 -8.25 8.53
CA GLY A 10 -7.09 -8.30 9.41
C GLY A 10 -5.92 -7.35 9.03
N LYS A 11 -6.06 -6.52 7.99
CA LYS A 11 -5.07 -5.48 7.65
C LYS A 11 -5.43 -4.13 8.25
N SER A 12 -4.45 -3.22 8.29
CA SER A 12 -4.65 -1.81 8.62
C SER A 12 -5.72 -1.20 7.72
N ARG A 13 -6.48 -0.26 8.28
CA ARG A 13 -7.59 0.43 7.60
C ARG A 13 -7.22 0.95 6.20
N TYR A 14 -5.98 1.42 6.02
CA TYR A 14 -5.51 2.01 4.77
C TYR A 14 -4.70 1.06 3.88
N TYR A 15 -4.56 -0.22 4.26
CA TYR A 15 -3.78 -1.20 3.49
C TYR A 15 -4.22 -1.24 2.02
N GLY A 16 -5.51 -1.49 1.77
CA GLY A 16 -6.03 -1.61 0.42
C GLY A 16 -5.86 -0.32 -0.40
N HIS A 17 -5.98 0.84 0.24
CA HIS A 17 -5.75 2.13 -0.41
C HIS A 17 -4.31 2.25 -0.90
N PHE A 18 -3.33 2.02 -0.02
CA PHE A 18 -1.92 2.14 -0.38
C PHE A 18 -1.41 1.02 -1.28
N TYR A 19 -2.02 -0.17 -1.22
CA TYR A 19 -1.80 -1.22 -2.19
C TYR A 19 -2.11 -0.74 -3.62
N TYR A 20 -3.28 -0.14 -3.83
CA TYR A 20 -3.64 0.37 -5.16
C TYR A 20 -2.84 1.62 -5.55
N CYS A 21 -2.52 2.51 -4.61
CA CYS A 21 -1.62 3.65 -4.85
C CYS A 21 -0.19 3.22 -5.23
N TRP A 22 0.27 2.08 -4.73
CA TRP A 22 1.55 1.50 -5.15
C TRP A 22 1.45 0.92 -6.55
N LEU A 23 0.42 0.10 -6.81
CA LEU A 23 0.22 -0.51 -8.12
C LEU A 23 -0.01 0.49 -9.24
N ASN A 24 -0.65 1.63 -8.98
CA ASN A 24 -0.83 2.67 -9.98
C ASN A 24 0.33 3.68 -10.04
N GLY A 25 1.34 3.55 -9.16
CA GLY A 25 2.51 4.42 -9.12
C GLY A 25 2.27 5.83 -8.57
N THR A 26 1.18 6.07 -7.83
CA THR A 26 0.89 7.39 -7.23
C THR A 26 1.56 7.61 -5.87
N VAL A 27 2.07 6.56 -5.23
CA VAL A 27 2.89 6.65 -4.02
C VAL A 27 4.31 6.17 -4.31
N THR A 28 5.31 6.83 -3.75
CA THR A 28 6.74 6.53 -3.89
C THR A 28 7.26 5.62 -2.78
N THR A 29 8.42 5.01 -2.99
CA THR A 29 9.13 4.21 -1.99
C THR A 29 9.32 4.98 -0.68
N LYS A 30 9.78 6.24 -0.75
CA LYS A 30 9.98 7.12 0.41
C LYS A 30 8.68 7.42 1.15
N GLU A 31 7.58 7.62 0.42
CA GLU A 31 6.27 7.82 1.04
C GLU A 31 5.79 6.54 1.75
N MET A 32 6.02 5.35 1.17
CA MET A 32 5.70 4.08 1.82
C MET A 32 6.36 3.94 3.21
N TYR A 33 7.61 4.41 3.38
CA TYR A 33 8.26 4.46 4.70
C TYR A 33 7.58 5.45 5.65
N ARG A 34 7.24 6.65 5.19
CA ARG A 34 6.54 7.66 6.00
C ARG A 34 5.16 7.18 6.46
N LEU A 35 4.48 6.38 5.65
CA LEU A 35 3.19 5.78 6.01
C LEU A 35 3.33 4.83 7.20
N VAL A 36 4.44 4.09 7.29
CA VAL A 36 4.77 3.27 8.46
C VAL A 36 5.07 4.15 9.68
N GLU A 37 5.90 5.18 9.53
CA GLU A 37 6.23 6.12 10.62
C GLU A 37 4.98 6.80 11.20
N SER A 38 4.00 7.10 10.34
CA SER A 38 2.72 7.71 10.74
C SER A 38 1.71 6.70 11.32
N GLY A 39 2.00 5.40 11.27
CA GLY A 39 1.12 4.34 11.75
C GLY A 39 -0.10 4.07 10.87
N MET A 40 -0.09 4.52 9.61
CA MET A 40 -1.20 4.25 8.68
C MET A 40 -1.23 2.80 8.18
N ILE A 41 -0.06 2.18 8.09
CA ILE A 41 0.18 0.77 7.79
C ILE A 41 1.35 0.27 8.65
N THR A 42 1.48 -1.05 8.83
CA THR A 42 2.64 -1.62 9.53
C THR A 42 3.84 -1.81 8.59
N GLU A 43 5.01 -2.06 9.18
CA GLU A 43 6.23 -2.37 8.41
C GLU A 43 6.08 -3.65 7.58
N GLU A 44 5.41 -4.67 8.11
CA GLU A 44 5.11 -5.91 7.40
C GLU A 44 4.19 -5.67 6.20
N GLU A 45 3.19 -4.81 6.37
CA GLU A 45 2.26 -4.43 5.31
C GLU A 45 2.93 -3.63 4.19
N ARG A 46 3.79 -2.67 4.55
CA ARG A 46 4.64 -1.94 3.60
C ARG A 46 5.47 -2.92 2.79
N ALA A 47 6.18 -3.82 3.46
CA ALA A 47 7.01 -4.83 2.81
C ALA A 47 6.20 -5.76 1.90
N GLU A 48 4.97 -6.11 2.28
CA GLU A 48 4.06 -6.92 1.45
C GLU A 48 3.59 -6.18 0.20
N ILE A 49 3.19 -4.91 0.33
CA ILE A 49 2.77 -4.07 -0.80
C ILE A 49 3.93 -3.92 -1.79
N MET A 50 5.13 -3.59 -1.32
CA MET A 50 6.31 -3.32 -2.15
C MET A 50 6.92 -4.56 -2.82
N LYS A 51 6.44 -5.78 -2.52
CA LYS A 51 6.79 -6.99 -3.31
C LYS A 51 6.19 -6.95 -4.72
N ASN A 52 5.13 -6.15 -4.91
CA ASN A 52 4.49 -5.99 -6.21
C ASN A 52 5.27 -4.96 -7.06
N PRO A 53 5.30 -5.12 -8.39
CA PRO A 53 5.89 -4.10 -9.25
C PRO A 53 5.09 -2.80 -9.15
N ARG A 54 5.80 -1.69 -8.95
CA ARG A 54 5.23 -0.33 -9.00
C ARG A 54 5.14 0.11 -10.47
N VAL A 55 4.01 0.70 -10.86
CA VAL A 55 3.87 1.37 -12.16
C VAL A 55 4.54 2.75 -12.13
N ASP A 56 4.75 3.36 -13.28
CA ASP A 56 5.56 4.57 -13.49
C ASP A 56 4.72 5.85 -13.71
N ALA A 57 3.50 5.93 -13.14
CA ALA A 57 2.68 7.14 -13.23
C ALA A 57 3.43 8.40 -12.75
N PHE A 58 4.30 8.24 -11.74
CA PHE A 58 5.28 9.23 -11.32
C PHE A 58 6.65 8.58 -11.08
N ALA A 59 7.72 9.36 -11.20
CA ALA A 59 9.07 8.94 -10.84
C ALA A 59 9.10 8.45 -9.38
N ASP A 60 9.82 7.36 -9.14
CA ASP A 60 9.96 6.84 -7.78
C ASP A 60 11.01 7.66 -7.00
N GLU A 61 10.61 8.17 -5.84
CA GLU A 61 11.54 8.70 -4.83
C GLU A 61 11.88 7.58 -3.85
N VAL A 62 13.15 7.20 -3.79
CA VAL A 62 13.68 6.14 -2.92
C VAL A 62 14.44 6.69 -1.72
#